data_AF-A0A7R9V0J5-F1
#
_entry.id   AF-A0A7R9V0J5-F1
#
_cell.length_a   1.000
_cell.length_b   1.000
_cell.length_c   1.000
_cell.angle_alpha   90.00
_cell.angle_beta   90.00
_cell.angle_gamma   90.00
#
_symmetry.space_group_name_H-M   'P 1'
#
loop_
_entity.id
_entity.type
_entity.pdbx_description
1 polymer ?
#
loop_
_entity_poly.entity_id
_entity_poly.type
_entity_poly.pdbx_seq_one_letter_code
_entity_poly.pdbx_strand_id
1 'polypeptide(L)'
;DKVLRDGQLLLMDAGCERHGYVSDVTRTWPVNGTFTAPQAEVYDIVLSVHAACVRAARPGASIRQLHALSTRMLSEGIKELGLCGPSATLEDIAMTRYRDFYWHSVGHWLGMDVHDTHLLGHGRELEPGHVITVEPGLYIP
;
A
#
# COMPACT_ATOMS: atom_id res chain seq x y z
N ASP A 1 1.46 23.37 1.32
CA ASP A 1 1.48 24.49 2.30
C ASP A 1 0.20 24.58 3.16
N LYS A 2 -0.64 23.55 3.24
CA LYS A 2 -1.83 23.56 4.11
C LYS A 2 -1.45 23.33 5.57
N VAL A 3 -2.15 24.01 6.48
CA VAL A 3 -2.00 23.83 7.93
C VAL A 3 -2.59 22.48 8.35
N LEU A 4 -1.81 21.68 9.07
CA LEU A 4 -2.27 20.43 9.69
C LEU A 4 -3.19 20.74 10.86
N ARG A 5 -4.37 20.12 10.89
CA ARG A 5 -5.38 20.36 11.92
C ARG A 5 -5.47 19.19 12.89
N ASP A 6 -5.88 19.50 14.11
CA ASP A 6 -6.26 18.50 15.10
C ASP A 6 -7.32 17.54 14.53
N GLY A 7 -7.20 16.26 14.88
CA GLY A 7 -8.05 15.18 14.38
C GLY A 7 -7.75 14.70 12.96
N GLN A 8 -6.83 15.32 12.21
CA GLN A 8 -6.43 14.83 10.88
C GLN A 8 -5.33 13.77 10.94
N LEU A 9 -5.25 12.93 9.92
CA LEU A 9 -4.09 12.11 9.63
C LEU A 9 -3.09 12.89 8.75
N LEU A 10 -1.80 12.68 8.99
CA LEU A 10 -0.72 13.04 8.08
C LEU A 10 -0.21 11.75 7.43
N LEU A 11 -0.24 11.70 6.10
CA LEU A 11 0.53 10.74 5.30
C LEU A 11 1.79 11.45 4.84
N MET A 12 2.94 10.92 5.21
CA MET A 12 4.24 11.42 4.79
C MET A 12 4.95 10.34 4.00
N ASP A 13 5.22 10.65 2.75
CA ASP A 13 6.02 9.84 1.85
C ASP A 13 7.36 10.55 1.63
N ALA A 14 8.45 9.94 2.09
CA ALA A 14 9.75 10.57 2.06
C ALA A 14 10.88 9.56 1.91
N GLY A 15 11.87 9.97 1.12
CA GLY A 15 13.10 9.24 0.86
C GLY A 15 14.32 10.13 1.02
N CYS A 16 15.50 9.52 1.08
CA CYS A 16 16.77 10.21 0.95
C CYS A 16 17.67 9.47 -0.03
N GLU A 17 18.63 10.18 -0.60
CA GLU A 17 19.70 9.59 -1.40
C GLU A 17 21.00 9.59 -0.61
N ARG A 18 21.73 8.48 -0.63
CA ARG A 18 23.05 8.36 -0.04
C ARG A 18 23.95 7.51 -0.93
N HIS A 19 25.06 8.10 -1.37
CA HIS A 19 26.04 7.45 -2.27
C HIS A 19 25.40 6.88 -3.55
N GLY A 20 24.42 7.60 -4.10
CA GLY A 20 23.72 7.22 -5.33
C GLY A 20 22.65 6.14 -5.17
N TYR A 21 22.32 5.71 -3.94
CA TYR A 21 21.18 4.84 -3.65
C TYR A 21 20.10 5.59 -2.89
N VAL A 22 18.84 5.25 -3.13
CA VAL A 22 17.69 5.90 -2.52
C VAL A 22 16.96 5.02 -1.52
N SER A 23 16.31 5.65 -0.54
CA SER A 23 15.29 5.04 0.32
C SER A 23 13.91 5.55 -0.07
N ASP A 24 12.88 4.76 0.16
CA ASP A 24 11.49 5.16 -0.06
C ASP A 24 10.60 4.62 1.06
N VAL A 25 9.99 5.53 1.84
CA VAL A 25 9.27 5.19 3.06
C VAL A 25 8.06 6.10 3.24
N THR A 26 6.88 5.48 3.24
CA THR A 26 5.63 6.12 3.62
C THR A 26 5.22 5.76 5.05
N ARG A 27 4.74 6.74 5.81
CA ARG A 27 4.08 6.53 7.11
C ARG A 27 2.86 7.42 7.24
N THR A 28 1.84 6.90 7.93
CA THR A 28 0.60 7.65 8.23
C THR A 28 0.35 7.63 9.73
N TRP A 29 0.08 8.79 10.32
CA TRP A 29 -0.22 8.92 11.75
C TRP A 29 -1.12 10.12 12.04
N PRO A 30 -1.86 10.12 13.17
CA PRO A 30 -2.68 11.26 13.60
C PRO A 30 -1.81 12.44 14.01
N VAL A 31 -2.15 13.64 13.53
CA VAL A 31 -1.42 14.89 13.82
C VAL A 31 -1.37 15.17 15.32
N ASN A 32 -2.43 14.79 16.06
CA ASN A 32 -2.55 14.97 17.51
C ASN A 32 -2.03 13.78 18.34
N GLY A 33 -1.44 12.76 17.68
CA GLY A 33 -0.88 11.59 18.34
C GLY A 33 -1.87 10.48 18.75
N THR A 34 -3.17 10.64 18.51
CA THR A 34 -4.18 9.61 18.85
C THR A 34 -5.11 9.31 17.68
N PHE A 35 -5.20 8.05 17.28
CA PHE A 35 -6.15 7.63 16.24
C PHE A 35 -7.59 7.72 16.76
N THR A 36 -8.50 8.23 15.93
CA THR A 36 -9.94 7.99 16.15
C THR A 36 -10.29 6.55 15.77
N ALA A 37 -11.42 6.02 16.25
CA ALA A 37 -11.83 4.66 15.91
C ALA A 37 -11.89 4.40 14.39
N PRO A 38 -12.53 5.26 13.55
CA PRO A 38 -12.51 5.04 12.11
C PRO A 38 -11.11 5.11 11.47
N GLN A 39 -10.22 5.96 11.99
CA GLN A 39 -8.84 6.03 11.49
C GLN A 39 -8.04 4.78 11.83
N ALA A 40 -8.21 4.26 13.05
CA ALA A 40 -7.58 3.02 13.51
C ALA A 40 -8.06 1.83 12.67
N GLU A 41 -9.37 1.72 12.40
CA GLU A 41 -9.93 0.64 11.57
C GLU A 41 -9.30 0.60 10.17
N VAL A 42 -9.23 1.75 9.49
CA VAL A 42 -8.58 1.86 8.18
C VAL A 42 -7.08 1.54 8.29
N TYR A 43 -6.41 2.06 9.31
CA TYR A 43 -4.98 1.85 9.53
C TYR A 43 -4.64 0.37 9.74
N ASP A 44 -5.41 -0.33 10.57
CA ASP A 44 -5.20 -1.74 10.90
C ASP A 44 -5.41 -2.64 9.67
N ILE A 45 -6.40 -2.33 8.82
CA ILE A 45 -6.59 -3.02 7.54
C ILE A 45 -5.32 -2.87 6.68
N VAL A 46 -4.87 -1.64 6.43
CA VAL A 46 -3.69 -1.39 5.58
C VAL A 46 -2.42 -2.01 6.18
N LEU A 47 -2.24 -1.91 7.50
CA LEU A 47 -1.11 -2.50 8.22
C LEU A 47 -1.09 -4.03 8.09
N SER A 48 -2.25 -4.68 8.20
CA SER A 48 -2.38 -6.13 8.05
C SER A 48 -2.03 -6.58 6.63
N VAL A 49 -2.48 -5.83 5.60
CA VAL A 49 -2.16 -6.08 4.19
C VAL A 49 -0.66 -5.90 3.95
N HIS A 50 -0.07 -4.81 4.42
CA HIS A 50 1.37 -4.57 4.32
C HIS A 50 2.17 -5.71 4.93
N ALA A 51 1.83 -6.13 6.16
CA ALA A 51 2.51 -7.23 6.84
C ALA A 51 2.38 -8.56 6.09
N ALA A 52 1.23 -8.82 5.45
CA ALA A 52 1.04 -10.00 4.62
C ALA A 52 1.88 -9.97 3.33
N CYS A 53 1.90 -8.83 2.63
CA CYS A 53 2.73 -8.65 1.43
C CYS A 53 4.23 -8.75 1.74
N VAL A 54 4.71 -8.17 2.84
CA VAL A 54 6.11 -8.31 3.28
C VAL A 54 6.45 -9.78 3.56
N ARG A 55 5.58 -10.52 4.25
CA ARG A 55 5.81 -11.97 4.48
C ARG A 55 5.80 -12.79 3.19
N ALA A 56 5.04 -12.36 2.18
CA ALA A 56 4.96 -13.02 0.88
C ALA A 56 6.11 -12.65 -0.07
N ALA A 57 6.83 -11.54 0.18
CA ALA A 57 7.96 -11.07 -0.60
C ALA A 57 9.21 -11.96 -0.34
N ARG A 58 9.26 -13.10 -1.04
CA ARG A 58 10.33 -14.10 -0.95
C ARG A 58 10.76 -14.56 -2.36
N PRO A 59 11.92 -15.23 -2.49
CA PRO A 59 12.33 -15.77 -3.79
C PRO A 59 11.23 -16.62 -4.45
N GLY A 60 11.03 -16.42 -5.76
CA GLY A 60 9.96 -17.05 -6.55
C GLY A 60 8.59 -16.35 -6.50
N ALA A 61 8.39 -15.36 -5.62
CA ALA A 61 7.23 -14.46 -5.71
C ALA A 61 7.46 -13.37 -6.77
N SER A 62 6.48 -12.51 -7.03
CA SER A 62 6.63 -11.35 -7.95
C SER A 62 5.78 -10.17 -7.46
N ILE A 63 6.15 -8.94 -7.84
CA ILE A 63 5.37 -7.73 -7.48
C ILE A 63 3.90 -7.87 -7.93
N ARG A 64 3.64 -8.50 -9.08
CA ARG A 64 2.29 -8.80 -9.57
C ARG A 64 1.51 -9.71 -8.63
N GLN A 65 2.13 -10.75 -8.10
CA GLN A 65 1.49 -11.64 -7.12
C GLN A 65 1.26 -10.93 -5.79
N LEU A 66 2.20 -10.09 -5.35
CA LEU A 66 2.03 -9.25 -4.16
C LEU A 66 0.87 -8.26 -4.34
N HIS A 67 0.72 -7.69 -5.54
CA HIS A 67 -0.40 -6.79 -5.85
C HIS A 67 -1.73 -7.54 -5.85
N ALA A 68 -1.79 -8.74 -6.43
CA ALA A 68 -3.00 -9.56 -6.37
C ALA A 68 -3.38 -9.95 -4.92
N LEU A 69 -2.38 -10.17 -4.05
CA LEU A 69 -2.60 -10.39 -2.62
C LEU A 69 -3.16 -9.12 -1.95
N SER A 70 -2.56 -7.95 -2.22
CA SER A 70 -3.00 -6.69 -1.60
C SER A 70 -4.41 -6.31 -2.04
N THR A 71 -4.74 -6.42 -3.34
CA THR A 71 -6.08 -6.10 -3.84
C THR A 71 -7.14 -6.99 -3.25
N ARG A 72 -6.88 -8.30 -3.09
CA ARG A 72 -7.82 -9.23 -2.45
C ARG A 72 -8.09 -8.84 -1.00
N MET A 73 -7.03 -8.64 -0.19
CA MET A 73 -7.17 -8.31 1.23
C MET A 73 -7.77 -6.91 1.45
N LEU A 74 -7.41 -5.92 0.62
CA LEU A 74 -8.03 -4.61 0.67
C LEU A 74 -9.51 -4.66 0.26
N SER A 75 -9.89 -5.53 -0.68
CA SER A 75 -11.31 -5.72 -1.04
C SER A 75 -12.13 -6.27 0.12
N GLU A 76 -11.56 -7.20 0.90
CA GLU A 76 -12.16 -7.70 2.14
C GLU A 76 -12.36 -6.54 3.13
N GLY A 77 -11.30 -5.75 3.39
CA GLY A 77 -11.39 -4.58 4.29
C GLY A 77 -12.37 -3.49 3.81
N ILE A 78 -12.42 -3.19 2.51
CA ILE A 78 -13.39 -2.25 1.92
C ILE A 78 -14.83 -2.73 2.14
N LYS A 79 -15.07 -4.04 2.05
CA LYS A 79 -16.39 -4.64 2.32
C LYS A 79 -16.75 -4.52 3.80
N GLU A 80 -15.80 -4.81 4.69
CA GLU A 80 -15.98 -4.70 6.15
C GLU A 80 -16.29 -3.27 6.60
N LEU A 81 -15.59 -2.29 6.03
CA LEU A 81 -15.84 -0.85 6.27
C LEU A 81 -17.16 -0.35 5.64
N GLY A 82 -17.83 -1.15 4.81
CA GLY A 82 -19.09 -0.78 4.18
C GLY A 82 -19.00 0.32 3.11
N LEU A 83 -17.79 0.62 2.61
CA LEU A 83 -17.53 1.76 1.70
C LEU A 83 -18.25 1.64 0.35
N CYS A 84 -18.59 0.42 -0.05
CA CYS A 84 -19.25 0.13 -1.32
C CYS A 84 -20.78 0.02 -1.22
N GLY A 85 -21.36 0.23 -0.04
CA GLY A 85 -22.78 0.04 0.25
C GLY A 85 -23.16 -1.42 0.56
N PRO A 86 -24.34 -1.66 1.14
CA PRO A 86 -24.72 -2.96 1.69
C PRO A 86 -24.88 -4.07 0.63
N SER A 87 -25.31 -3.71 -0.58
CA SER A 87 -25.56 -4.65 -1.68
C SER A 87 -24.31 -5.09 -2.44
N ALA A 88 -23.17 -4.42 -2.27
CA ALA A 88 -21.94 -4.76 -2.99
C ALA A 88 -21.39 -6.11 -2.52
N THR A 89 -21.13 -7.05 -3.42
CA THR A 89 -20.48 -8.31 -3.06
C THR A 89 -18.95 -8.14 -3.00
N LEU A 90 -18.25 -9.08 -2.35
CA LEU A 90 -16.78 -9.09 -2.36
C LEU A 90 -16.23 -9.25 -3.79
N GLU A 91 -16.90 -10.07 -4.62
CA GLU A 91 -16.57 -10.25 -6.03
C GLU A 91 -16.61 -8.91 -6.79
N ASP A 92 -17.70 -8.14 -6.62
CA ASP A 92 -17.85 -6.82 -7.26
C ASP A 92 -16.73 -5.87 -6.86
N ILE A 93 -16.36 -5.89 -5.58
CA ILE A 93 -15.30 -5.04 -5.04
C ILE A 93 -13.94 -5.45 -5.62
N ALA A 94 -13.61 -6.74 -5.56
CA ALA A 94 -12.33 -7.28 -6.03
C ALA A 94 -12.13 -7.12 -7.54
N MET A 95 -13.20 -7.16 -8.33
CA MET A 95 -13.12 -7.02 -9.78
C MET A 95 -12.82 -5.59 -10.23
N THR A 96 -13.53 -4.61 -9.66
CA THR A 96 -13.44 -3.22 -10.15
C THR A 96 -13.41 -2.18 -9.05
N ARG A 97 -14.26 -2.29 -8.02
CA ARG A 97 -14.52 -1.17 -7.09
C ARG A 97 -13.41 -0.90 -6.09
N TYR A 98 -12.50 -1.85 -5.83
CA TYR A 98 -11.33 -1.56 -5.00
C TYR A 98 -10.48 -0.41 -5.58
N ARG A 99 -10.52 -0.21 -6.91
CA ARG A 99 -9.76 0.84 -7.59
C ARG A 99 -10.22 2.25 -7.25
N ASP A 100 -11.46 2.39 -6.76
CA ASP A 100 -11.97 3.67 -6.27
C ASP A 100 -11.20 4.14 -5.02
N PHE A 101 -10.57 3.21 -4.30
CA PHE A 101 -9.83 3.46 -3.06
C PHE A 101 -8.34 3.08 -3.11
N TYR A 102 -7.93 2.29 -4.11
CA TYR A 102 -6.56 1.79 -4.27
C TYR A 102 -6.21 1.57 -5.76
N TRP A 103 -5.58 2.57 -6.38
CA TRP A 103 -5.33 2.63 -7.83
C TRP A 103 -3.86 2.41 -8.24
N HIS A 104 -2.93 2.40 -7.29
CA HIS A 104 -1.50 2.23 -7.57
C HIS A 104 -1.03 0.78 -7.35
N SER A 105 0.17 0.47 -7.85
CA SER A 105 0.83 -0.83 -7.60
C SER A 105 1.09 -1.01 -6.11
N VAL A 106 1.28 -2.26 -5.66
CA VAL A 106 1.72 -2.54 -4.28
C VAL A 106 3.19 -2.20 -4.03
N GLY A 107 3.94 -1.90 -5.09
CA GLY A 107 5.33 -1.53 -5.01
C GLY A 107 6.01 -1.56 -6.37
N HIS A 108 7.30 -1.29 -6.36
CA HIS A 108 8.20 -1.21 -7.51
C HIS A 108 9.61 -1.65 -7.09
N TRP A 109 10.51 -1.80 -8.06
CA TRP A 109 11.94 -2.00 -7.79
C TRP A 109 12.55 -0.72 -7.23
N LEU A 110 13.53 -0.86 -6.33
CA LEU A 110 14.19 0.23 -5.64
C LEU A 110 15.70 0.04 -5.65
N GLY A 111 16.47 1.09 -5.92
CA GLY A 111 17.93 0.99 -5.91
C GLY A 111 18.60 2.35 -6.09
N MET A 112 19.21 2.59 -7.25
CA MET A 112 19.85 3.88 -7.54
C MET A 112 18.83 4.96 -7.92
N ASP A 113 17.73 4.55 -8.54
CA ASP A 113 16.53 5.36 -8.77
C ASP A 113 15.39 4.91 -7.84
N VAL A 114 14.43 5.81 -7.59
CA VAL A 114 13.24 5.49 -6.76
C VAL A 114 12.41 4.41 -7.44
N HIS A 115 12.11 4.61 -8.72
CA HIS A 115 11.52 3.58 -9.58
C HIS A 115 12.61 2.93 -10.43
N ASP A 116 13.43 2.09 -9.80
CA ASP A 116 14.61 1.51 -10.44
C ASP A 116 14.26 0.49 -11.51
N THR A 117 15.18 0.27 -12.47
CA THR A 117 15.12 -0.84 -13.44
C THR A 117 13.76 -1.05 -14.10
N HIS A 118 13.11 0.02 -14.57
CA HIS A 118 11.76 -0.01 -15.18
C HIS A 118 11.57 -1.01 -16.35
N LEU A 119 12.66 -1.52 -16.92
CA LEU A 119 12.67 -2.59 -17.92
C LEU A 119 12.31 -3.97 -17.34
N LEU A 120 12.46 -4.18 -16.03
CA LEU A 120 12.02 -5.37 -15.32
C LEU A 120 10.52 -5.27 -15.02
N GLY A 121 9.72 -6.04 -15.74
CA GLY A 121 8.28 -6.08 -15.49
C GLY A 121 7.94 -6.62 -14.11
N HIS A 122 6.82 -6.18 -13.54
CA HIS A 122 6.32 -6.63 -12.22
C HIS A 122 6.00 -8.14 -12.13
N GLY A 123 6.01 -8.86 -13.25
CA GLY A 123 5.86 -10.32 -13.29
C GLY A 123 7.17 -11.10 -13.13
N ARG A 124 8.33 -10.43 -13.07
CA ARG A 124 9.62 -11.08 -12.83
C ARG A 124 9.63 -11.70 -11.42
N GLU A 125 10.10 -12.93 -11.34
CA GLU A 125 10.30 -13.60 -10.06
C GLU A 125 11.39 -12.90 -9.26
N LEU A 126 11.14 -12.74 -7.96
CA LEU A 126 12.10 -12.21 -7.00
C LEU A 126 13.22 -13.23 -6.80
N GLU A 127 14.44 -12.74 -6.76
CA GLU A 127 15.66 -13.50 -6.50
C GLU A 127 16.40 -12.83 -5.32
N PRO A 128 17.21 -13.58 -4.55
CA PRO A 128 18.04 -12.99 -3.51
C PRO A 128 18.88 -11.83 -4.07
N GLY A 129 18.80 -10.66 -3.42
CA GLY A 129 19.50 -9.44 -3.85
C GLY A 129 18.61 -8.42 -4.56
N HIS A 130 17.41 -8.80 -5.02
CA HIS A 130 16.42 -7.82 -5.47
C HIS A 130 15.91 -6.98 -4.28
N VAL A 131 15.67 -5.70 -4.55
CA VAL A 131 15.12 -4.74 -3.59
C VAL A 131 13.86 -4.13 -4.20
N ILE A 132 12.77 -4.12 -3.42
CA ILE A 132 11.45 -3.60 -3.83
C ILE A 132 10.83 -2.81 -2.68
N THR A 133 9.89 -1.92 -3.01
CA THR A 133 8.95 -1.34 -2.04
C THR A 133 7.76 -2.28 -1.81
N VAL A 134 7.09 -2.10 -0.66
CA VAL A 134 5.77 -2.69 -0.35
C VAL A 134 4.93 -1.60 0.30
N GLU A 135 3.94 -1.10 -0.41
CA GLU A 135 3.23 0.15 -0.14
C GLU A 135 1.71 0.04 -0.44
N PRO A 136 0.97 -0.91 0.16
CA PRO A 136 -0.49 -0.87 0.04
C PRO A 136 -1.04 0.39 0.71
N GLY A 137 -2.14 0.93 0.16
CA GLY A 137 -2.82 2.10 0.69
C GLY A 137 -4.33 2.01 0.51
N LEU A 138 -5.07 2.76 1.32
CA LEU A 138 -6.52 2.91 1.19
C LEU A 138 -6.88 4.39 1.32
N TYR A 139 -7.45 4.97 0.27
CA TYR A 139 -7.76 6.39 0.19
C TYR A 139 -9.27 6.55 0.01
N ILE A 140 -9.92 7.23 0.97
CA ILE A 140 -11.38 7.44 0.98
C ILE A 140 -11.64 8.94 0.73
N PRO A 141 -12.14 9.32 -0.46
CA PRO A 141 -12.38 10.72 -0.84
C PRO A 141 -13.47 11.43 -0.02
#